data_AF-A0A2X1RUS9-F1
#
_entry.id   AF-A0A2X1RUS9-F1
#
_cell.length_a   1.000
_cell.length_b   1.000
_cell.length_c   1.000
_cell.angle_alpha   90.00
_cell.angle_beta   90.00
_cell.angle_gamma   90.00
#
_symmetry.space_group_name_H-M   'P 1'
#
loop_
_entity.id
_entity.type
_entity.pdbx_description
1 polymer ?
#
loop_
_entity_poly.entity_id
_entity_poly.type
_entity_poly.pdbx_seq_one_letter_code
_entity_poly.pdbx_strand_id
1 'polypeptide(L)'
;MAFARNKFDAVIIGAGGAGMRAALQLANSGLKVALLSKVFPTRSHTVSAQGGITAALGNADEDDWRWHMYDTVKGADYIGDQDCIEYLCKTGPEAVYELEHMGLPFSRMDNGKIYQRQFGGQSKNFGGEQAARTCAAADRTGHALLHTLYQQNLKAKTHVFSEWYALDFVKDAHGRIAGVTAMCIETGEVVFYQTRVCILATGGAGRIYQSTTNALINTGDGFGMALRAGLPLQDMEMWQFHPTGIAGAGVLVTEGCRGEGGYLVNKDGERFMERYAPRVKDLASRDVVARSMALEIRAGKGFDPKGVDHVKLKLDHLGADLIMSRLPGIRELSMKFAGVDPIVEPIPVVPTCHYSMGGIPTNMHGQVLTRKMARSLLLKDFMLSVNVLAFQYMALTVWVETLSWISLFLVVLQVFT
;
A
#
# COMPACT_ATOMS: atom_id res chain seq x y z
N MET A 1 2.44 -13.69 -37.18
CA MET A 1 1.12 -13.02 -37.08
C MET A 1 1.35 -11.52 -36.94
N ALA A 2 0.62 -10.69 -37.65
CA ALA A 2 0.67 -9.23 -37.45
C ALA A 2 -0.21 -8.87 -36.25
N PHE A 3 0.37 -8.28 -35.21
CA PHE A 3 -0.39 -7.77 -34.06
C PHE A 3 -0.89 -6.36 -34.38
N ALA A 4 -2.11 -6.03 -33.94
CA ALA A 4 -2.53 -4.62 -33.89
C ALA A 4 -1.55 -3.83 -33.01
N ARG A 5 -1.25 -2.60 -33.42
CA ARG A 5 -0.22 -1.76 -32.79
C ARG A 5 -0.78 -0.40 -32.43
N ASN A 6 -0.75 -0.08 -31.14
CA ASN A 6 -1.17 1.22 -30.63
C ASN A 6 0.03 1.97 -30.04
N LYS A 7 0.27 3.22 -30.49
CA LYS A 7 1.39 4.05 -30.05
C LYS A 7 0.95 5.09 -29.02
N PHE A 8 1.70 5.15 -27.92
CA PHE A 8 1.51 6.08 -26.79
C PHE A 8 2.85 6.64 -26.31
N ASP A 9 2.81 7.82 -25.69
CA ASP A 9 3.98 8.44 -25.07
C ASP A 9 4.39 7.67 -23.81
N ALA A 10 3.39 7.22 -23.03
CA ALA A 10 3.57 6.33 -21.89
C ALA A 10 2.46 5.27 -21.83
N VAL A 11 2.83 4.06 -21.39
CA VAL A 11 1.88 2.97 -21.09
C VAL A 11 2.02 2.59 -19.63
N ILE A 12 0.95 2.72 -18.87
CA ILE A 12 0.86 2.38 -17.44
C ILE A 12 0.09 1.08 -17.30
N ILE A 13 0.63 0.15 -16.52
CA ILE A 13 0.10 -1.20 -16.33
C ILE A 13 -0.37 -1.33 -14.88
N GLY A 14 -1.67 -1.20 -14.68
CA GLY A 14 -2.36 -1.24 -13.39
C GLY A 14 -3.02 0.10 -13.06
N ALA A 15 -4.32 0.07 -12.72
CA ALA A 15 -5.11 1.25 -12.39
C ALA A 15 -5.51 1.31 -10.90
N GLY A 16 -4.59 0.90 -10.01
CA GLY A 16 -4.67 1.22 -8.58
C GLY A 16 -4.37 2.69 -8.31
N GLY A 17 -4.21 3.07 -7.03
CA GLY A 17 -3.88 4.45 -6.66
C GLY A 17 -2.65 4.99 -7.39
N ALA A 18 -1.56 4.23 -7.40
CA ALA A 18 -0.29 4.62 -8.03
C ALA A 18 -0.44 4.88 -9.53
N GLY A 19 -1.01 3.91 -10.25
CA GLY A 19 -1.15 3.99 -11.70
C GLY A 19 -2.10 5.10 -12.12
N MET A 20 -3.21 5.30 -11.40
CA MET A 20 -4.15 6.38 -11.72
C MET A 20 -3.58 7.77 -11.45
N ARG A 21 -2.80 7.97 -10.39
CA ARG A 21 -2.19 9.28 -10.15
C ARG A 21 -1.02 9.57 -11.09
N ALA A 22 -0.23 8.55 -11.46
CA ALA A 22 0.79 8.66 -12.50
C ALA A 22 0.14 9.01 -13.85
N ALA A 23 -0.95 8.33 -14.20
CA ALA A 23 -1.70 8.61 -15.43
C ALA A 23 -2.25 10.03 -15.44
N LEU A 24 -2.84 10.46 -14.32
CA LEU A 24 -3.34 11.82 -14.15
C LEU A 24 -2.25 12.87 -14.32
N GLN A 25 -1.08 12.66 -13.70
CA GLN A 25 0.05 13.59 -13.83
C GLN A 25 0.48 13.73 -15.30
N LEU A 26 0.72 12.59 -15.96
CA LEU A 26 1.21 12.55 -17.34
C LEU A 26 0.17 13.11 -18.33
N ALA A 27 -1.11 12.81 -18.13
CA ALA A 27 -2.20 13.37 -18.92
C ALA A 27 -2.31 14.88 -18.76
N ASN A 28 -2.21 15.40 -17.53
CA ASN A 28 -2.20 16.85 -17.27
C ASN A 28 -0.96 17.55 -17.85
N SER A 29 0.14 16.83 -18.05
CA SER A 29 1.32 17.31 -18.78
C SER A 29 1.19 17.24 -20.31
N GLY A 30 0.02 16.87 -20.84
CA GLY A 30 -0.25 16.84 -22.27
C GLY A 30 0.26 15.60 -23.00
N LEU A 31 0.71 14.57 -22.28
CA LEU A 31 1.19 13.32 -22.88
C LEU A 31 0.03 12.37 -23.23
N LYS A 32 0.19 11.61 -24.32
CA LYS A 32 -0.75 10.57 -24.71
C LYS A 32 -0.47 9.30 -23.89
N VAL A 33 -1.28 9.08 -22.85
CA VAL A 33 -1.12 7.97 -21.90
C VAL A 33 -2.14 6.87 -22.15
N ALA A 34 -1.69 5.61 -22.20
CA ALA A 34 -2.55 4.44 -22.07
C ALA A 34 -2.50 3.90 -20.63
N LEU A 35 -3.64 3.82 -19.96
CA LEU A 35 -3.76 3.21 -18.63
C LEU A 35 -4.44 1.86 -18.76
N LEU A 36 -3.67 0.78 -18.72
CA LEU A 36 -4.15 -0.60 -18.79
C LEU A 36 -4.52 -1.10 -17.39
N SER A 37 -5.60 -1.86 -17.29
CA SER A 37 -5.98 -2.53 -16.05
C SER A 37 -6.72 -3.82 -16.33
N LYS A 38 -6.33 -4.91 -15.67
CA LYS A 38 -7.00 -6.22 -15.84
C LYS A 38 -8.37 -6.34 -15.17
N VAL A 39 -8.74 -5.33 -14.39
CA VAL A 39 -10.09 -5.14 -13.83
C VAL A 39 -10.52 -3.70 -14.06
N PHE A 40 -11.81 -3.43 -13.95
CA PHE A 40 -12.27 -2.04 -13.89
C PHE A 40 -11.52 -1.24 -12.79
N PRO A 41 -11.02 -0.01 -13.05
CA PRO A 41 -10.07 0.67 -12.17
C PRO A 41 -10.45 0.72 -10.68
N THR A 42 -11.72 0.99 -10.36
CA THR A 42 -12.20 1.06 -8.96
C THR A 42 -12.36 -0.31 -8.27
N ARG A 43 -12.02 -1.41 -8.97
CA ARG A 43 -11.92 -2.77 -8.42
C ARG A 43 -10.49 -3.16 -8.03
N SER A 44 -9.52 -2.28 -8.26
CA SER A 44 -8.14 -2.46 -7.81
C SER A 44 -8.07 -2.58 -6.29
N HIS A 45 -7.10 -3.34 -5.77
CA HIS A 45 -7.03 -3.63 -4.33
C HIS A 45 -6.88 -2.40 -3.41
N THR A 46 -6.39 -1.28 -3.93
CA THR A 46 -6.40 0.02 -3.22
C THR A 46 -7.78 0.36 -2.65
N VAL A 47 -8.88 -0.06 -3.29
CA VAL A 47 -10.26 0.19 -2.82
C VAL A 47 -10.51 -0.38 -1.43
N SER A 48 -9.79 -1.44 -1.07
CA SER A 48 -9.94 -2.17 0.20
C SER A 48 -9.08 -1.60 1.32
N ALA A 49 -8.26 -0.57 1.07
CA ALA A 49 -7.46 0.04 2.12
C ALA A 49 -8.36 0.83 3.10
N GLN A 50 -8.12 0.70 4.40
CA GLN A 50 -9.04 1.18 5.44
C GLN A 50 -8.47 2.36 6.23
N GLY A 51 -7.39 2.10 6.98
CA GLY A 51 -6.95 2.92 8.12
C GLY A 51 -6.64 4.39 7.87
N GLY A 52 -6.13 4.74 6.69
CA GLY A 52 -5.87 6.13 6.32
C GLY A 52 -4.50 6.37 5.73
N ILE A 53 -4.16 7.63 5.53
CA ILE A 53 -2.97 8.10 4.85
C ILE A 53 -2.03 8.81 5.83
N THR A 54 -0.83 8.30 6.05
CA THR A 54 0.10 8.85 7.05
C THR A 54 0.84 10.05 6.48
N ALA A 55 0.61 11.23 7.05
CA ALA A 55 1.27 12.48 6.65
C ALA A 55 1.32 13.46 7.83
N ALA A 56 2.46 14.15 7.99
CA ALA A 56 2.66 15.12 9.07
C ALA A 56 1.97 16.47 8.77
N LEU A 57 0.62 16.46 8.79
CA LEU A 57 -0.19 17.67 8.58
C LEU A 57 -0.24 18.59 9.81
N GLY A 58 0.00 18.04 11.00
CA GLY A 58 -0.12 18.77 12.26
C GLY A 58 -1.55 19.21 12.59
N ASN A 59 -2.58 18.47 12.16
CA ASN A 59 -3.99 18.84 12.39
C ASN A 59 -4.53 18.32 13.72
N ALA A 60 -4.07 17.16 14.18
CA ALA A 60 -4.44 16.62 15.50
C ALA A 60 -3.62 17.26 16.62
N ASP A 61 -2.31 17.39 16.42
CA ASP A 61 -1.33 18.02 17.32
C ASP A 61 -0.19 18.61 16.48
N GLU A 62 0.72 19.38 17.09
CA GLU A 62 2.00 19.74 16.46
C GLU A 62 2.73 18.47 15.97
N ASP A 63 3.22 18.53 14.72
CA ASP A 63 3.92 17.42 14.08
C ASP A 63 5.03 17.94 13.17
N ASP A 64 5.95 17.04 12.82
CA ASP A 64 7.11 17.33 11.99
C ASP A 64 7.36 16.17 11.02
N TRP A 65 7.54 16.47 9.75
CA TRP A 65 7.86 15.45 8.75
C TRP A 65 9.15 14.69 9.08
N ARG A 66 10.08 15.28 9.83
CA ARG A 66 11.31 14.63 10.30
C ARG A 66 11.04 13.58 11.38
N TRP A 67 9.99 13.75 12.19
CA TRP A 67 9.57 12.70 13.13
C TRP A 67 8.95 11.53 12.37
N HIS A 68 8.13 11.82 11.35
CA HIS A 68 7.63 10.80 10.44
C HIS A 68 8.77 10.06 9.73
N MET A 69 9.79 10.77 9.23
CA MET A 69 10.98 10.16 8.62
C MET A 69 11.70 9.24 9.60
N TYR A 70 11.93 9.68 10.84
CA TYR A 70 12.57 8.86 11.86
C TYR A 70 11.80 7.57 12.14
N ASP A 71 10.48 7.70 12.32
CA ASP A 71 9.60 6.57 12.54
C ASP A 71 9.70 5.58 11.37
N THR A 72 9.63 6.06 10.13
CA THR A 72 9.73 5.23 8.92
C THR A 72 11.10 4.56 8.76
N VAL A 73 12.21 5.26 9.03
CA VAL A 73 13.56 4.67 8.99
C VAL A 73 13.72 3.58 10.04
N LYS A 74 13.31 3.87 11.28
CA LYS A 74 13.37 2.91 12.39
C LYS A 74 12.50 1.70 12.11
N GLY A 75 11.27 1.91 11.67
CA GLY A 75 10.36 0.80 11.45
C GLY A 75 10.71 0.01 10.19
N ALA A 76 11.36 0.63 9.20
CA ALA A 76 12.03 -0.10 8.11
C ALA A 76 13.26 -0.90 8.59
N ASP A 77 13.53 -0.91 9.90
CA ASP A 77 14.67 -1.56 10.55
C ASP A 77 15.98 -1.22 9.84
N TYR A 78 16.12 0.06 9.49
CA TYR A 78 17.30 0.68 8.89
C TYR A 78 17.74 0.16 7.53
N ILE A 79 16.94 -0.66 6.84
CA ILE A 79 17.22 -1.08 5.46
C ILE A 79 16.41 -0.32 4.40
N GLY A 80 15.59 0.64 4.83
CA GLY A 80 14.91 1.57 3.93
C GLY A 80 15.82 2.71 3.46
N ASP A 81 15.73 3.04 2.18
CA ASP A 81 16.50 4.10 1.54
C ASP A 81 16.11 5.47 2.11
N GLN A 82 17.01 6.09 2.87
CA GLN A 82 16.65 7.30 3.62
C GLN A 82 16.42 8.53 2.74
N ASP A 83 17.07 8.61 1.58
CA ASP A 83 16.80 9.66 0.58
C ASP A 83 15.37 9.55 0.03
N CYS A 84 14.91 8.32 -0.19
CA CYS A 84 13.54 8.06 -0.57
C CYS A 84 12.58 8.39 0.59
N ILE A 85 12.84 7.87 1.80
CA ILE A 85 11.98 8.13 2.96
C ILE A 85 11.89 9.64 3.27
N GLU A 86 12.98 10.38 3.15
CA GLU A 86 12.98 11.85 3.29
C GLU A 86 11.99 12.50 2.33
N TYR A 87 12.06 12.16 1.04
CA TYR A 87 11.13 12.69 0.04
C TYR A 87 9.68 12.33 0.39
N LEU A 88 9.38 11.09 0.83
CA LEU A 88 8.04 10.67 1.24
C LEU A 88 7.48 11.57 2.32
N CYS A 89 8.24 11.68 3.41
CA CYS A 89 7.74 12.33 4.59
C CYS A 89 7.63 13.84 4.37
N LYS A 90 8.59 14.43 3.65
CA LYS A 90 8.61 15.87 3.33
C LYS A 90 7.53 16.29 2.35
N THR A 91 7.27 15.51 1.29
CA THR A 91 6.28 15.83 0.26
C THR A 91 4.87 15.34 0.62
N GLY A 92 4.75 14.38 1.54
CA GLY A 92 3.49 13.78 1.97
C GLY A 92 2.38 14.79 2.30
N PRO A 93 2.63 15.84 3.10
CA PRO A 93 1.61 16.84 3.42
C PRO A 93 0.98 17.51 2.19
N GLU A 94 1.79 17.97 1.25
CA GLU A 94 1.32 18.61 0.01
C GLU A 94 0.49 17.64 -0.82
N ALA A 95 0.94 16.39 -0.96
CA ALA A 95 0.22 15.36 -1.70
C ALA A 95 -1.15 15.02 -1.08
N VAL A 96 -1.28 15.07 0.25
CA VAL A 96 -2.57 14.85 0.92
C VAL A 96 -3.53 16.02 0.68
N TYR A 97 -3.05 17.26 0.76
CA TYR A 97 -3.88 18.42 0.43
C TYR A 97 -4.28 18.43 -1.05
N GLU A 98 -3.39 17.99 -1.95
CA GLU A 98 -3.75 17.82 -3.36
C GLU A 98 -4.96 16.88 -3.53
N LEU A 99 -4.96 15.74 -2.83
CA LEU A 99 -6.10 14.80 -2.86
C LEU A 99 -7.38 15.41 -2.27
N GLU A 100 -7.26 16.20 -1.21
CA GLU A 100 -8.39 16.91 -0.61
C GLU A 100 -8.98 17.93 -1.60
N HIS A 101 -8.14 18.71 -2.28
CA HIS A 101 -8.55 19.64 -3.34
C HIS A 101 -9.14 18.94 -4.57
N MET A 102 -8.78 17.68 -4.82
CA MET A 102 -9.43 16.81 -5.82
C MET A 102 -10.82 16.33 -5.39
N GLY A 103 -11.22 16.58 -4.13
CA GLY A 103 -12.52 16.20 -3.57
C GLY A 103 -12.50 14.89 -2.78
N LEU A 104 -11.35 14.42 -2.30
CA LEU A 104 -11.30 13.23 -1.41
C LEU A 104 -12.03 13.55 -0.09
N PRO A 105 -13.11 12.82 0.26
CA PRO A 105 -13.94 13.11 1.42
C PRO A 105 -13.30 12.64 2.73
N PHE A 106 -12.18 13.26 3.13
CA PHE A 106 -11.62 13.03 4.46
C PHE A 106 -12.63 13.37 5.55
N SER A 107 -12.63 12.57 6.63
CA SER A 107 -13.30 12.93 7.87
C SER A 107 -12.71 14.24 8.41
N ARG A 108 -13.48 14.96 9.21
CA ARG A 108 -13.10 16.29 9.71
C ARG A 108 -12.95 16.30 11.23
N MET A 109 -12.05 17.16 11.68
CA MET A 109 -12.00 17.67 13.06
C MET A 109 -13.09 18.74 13.23
N ASP A 110 -13.40 19.14 14.47
CA ASP A 110 -14.40 20.19 14.75
C ASP A 110 -14.05 21.55 14.12
N ASN A 111 -12.75 21.81 13.92
CA ASN A 111 -12.25 23.02 13.25
C ASN A 111 -12.26 22.94 11.71
N GLY A 112 -12.84 21.88 11.12
CA GLY A 112 -12.95 21.69 9.67
C GLY A 112 -11.68 21.16 8.99
N LYS A 113 -10.57 20.98 9.71
CA LYS A 113 -9.35 20.35 9.16
C LYS A 113 -9.53 18.85 8.96
N ILE A 114 -8.64 18.24 8.17
CA ILE A 114 -8.59 16.79 7.95
C ILE A 114 -8.34 16.09 9.29
N TYR A 115 -9.22 15.14 9.63
CA TYR A 115 -9.09 14.28 10.80
C TYR A 115 -7.89 13.35 10.67
N GLN A 116 -7.07 13.28 11.73
CA GLN A 116 -5.95 12.36 11.87
C GLN A 116 -6.13 11.49 13.11
N ARG A 117 -5.82 10.19 12.99
CA ARG A 117 -5.88 9.20 14.07
C ARG A 117 -4.50 8.63 14.41
N GLN A 118 -4.39 8.03 15.60
CA GLN A 118 -3.21 7.25 15.99
C GLN A 118 -3.08 5.99 15.13
N PHE A 119 -1.85 5.51 14.98
CA PHE A 119 -1.53 4.31 14.22
C PHE A 119 -0.22 3.70 14.72
N GLY A 120 0.05 2.45 14.33
CA GLY A 120 1.26 1.74 14.73
C GLY A 120 2.54 2.50 14.37
N GLY A 121 3.51 2.49 15.28
CA GLY A 121 4.85 3.03 15.05
C GLY A 121 5.02 4.54 15.07
N GLN A 122 3.95 5.31 15.21
CA GLN A 122 4.00 6.76 15.09
C GLN A 122 4.39 7.43 16.41
N SER A 123 5.46 8.22 16.40
CA SER A 123 5.94 8.96 17.55
C SER A 123 6.23 10.43 17.26
N LYS A 124 6.15 11.26 18.29
CA LYS A 124 6.65 12.65 18.30
C LYS A 124 8.10 12.66 18.76
N ASN A 125 8.84 13.72 18.44
CA ASN A 125 10.19 13.97 18.97
C ASN A 125 11.16 12.78 18.85
N PHE A 126 11.22 12.12 17.69
CA PHE A 126 12.17 11.03 17.42
C PHE A 126 12.06 9.82 18.39
N GLY A 127 10.85 9.30 18.60
CA GLY A 127 10.62 8.13 19.46
C GLY A 127 10.02 8.43 20.83
N GLY A 128 9.49 9.64 21.02
CA GLY A 128 8.80 10.10 22.22
C GLY A 128 7.35 9.61 22.30
N GLU A 129 6.43 10.53 22.58
CA GLU A 129 5.00 10.21 22.76
C GLU A 129 4.32 9.74 21.47
N GLN A 130 3.20 9.04 21.60
CA GLN A 130 2.40 8.58 20.46
C GLN A 130 1.95 9.76 19.59
N ALA A 131 2.17 9.68 18.28
CA ALA A 131 1.65 10.64 17.32
C ALA A 131 0.31 10.18 16.71
N ALA A 132 -0.45 11.15 16.22
CA ALA A 132 -1.70 10.93 15.50
C ALA A 132 -1.63 11.62 14.13
N ARG A 133 -1.05 10.93 13.14
CA ARG A 133 -0.80 11.52 11.82
C ARG A 133 -1.37 10.74 10.64
N THR A 134 -2.26 9.79 10.89
CA THR A 134 -2.96 9.04 9.84
C THR A 134 -4.28 9.72 9.46
N CYS A 135 -4.30 10.40 8.31
CA CYS A 135 -5.43 11.10 7.72
C CYS A 135 -6.48 10.12 7.21
N ALA A 136 -7.74 10.20 7.66
CA ALA A 136 -8.70 9.13 7.38
C ALA A 136 -10.05 9.63 6.85
N ALA A 137 -10.69 8.81 6.01
CA ALA A 137 -12.09 8.93 5.62
C ALA A 137 -12.86 7.76 6.24
N ALA A 138 -13.25 7.92 7.50
CA ALA A 138 -13.63 6.81 8.39
C ALA A 138 -12.60 5.67 8.23
N ASP A 139 -13.03 4.43 8.12
CA ASP A 139 -12.19 3.26 7.82
C ASP A 139 -12.34 2.80 6.35
N ARG A 140 -12.65 3.73 5.44
CA ARG A 140 -12.84 3.49 4.00
C ARG A 140 -11.93 4.38 3.14
N THR A 141 -10.76 4.75 3.65
CA THR A 141 -9.89 5.75 3.01
C THR A 141 -9.42 5.31 1.61
N GLY A 142 -9.13 4.02 1.42
CA GLY A 142 -8.76 3.47 0.12
C GLY A 142 -9.88 3.54 -0.92
N HIS A 143 -11.12 3.30 -0.50
CA HIS A 143 -12.30 3.47 -1.34
C HIS A 143 -12.45 4.92 -1.79
N ALA A 144 -12.41 5.87 -0.84
CA ALA A 144 -12.47 7.30 -1.13
C ALA A 144 -11.36 7.74 -2.10
N LEU A 145 -10.10 7.41 -1.79
CA LEU A 145 -8.93 7.70 -2.62
C LEU A 145 -9.10 7.19 -4.05
N LEU A 146 -9.46 5.92 -4.21
CA LEU A 146 -9.51 5.28 -5.51
C LEU A 146 -10.62 5.87 -6.40
N HIS A 147 -11.79 6.13 -5.81
CA HIS A 147 -12.90 6.76 -6.53
C HIS A 147 -12.58 8.21 -6.92
N THR A 148 -11.97 9.00 -6.03
CA THR A 148 -11.53 10.37 -6.35
C THR A 148 -10.52 10.37 -7.49
N LEU A 149 -9.49 9.52 -7.45
CA LEU A 149 -8.49 9.43 -8.52
C LEU A 149 -9.10 8.98 -9.85
N TYR A 150 -10.08 8.07 -9.82
CA TYR A 150 -10.79 7.65 -11.02
C TYR A 150 -11.60 8.81 -11.63
N GLN A 151 -12.33 9.58 -10.81
CA GLN A 151 -13.06 10.78 -11.25
C GLN A 151 -12.12 11.82 -11.86
N GLN A 152 -10.94 12.05 -11.26
CA GLN A 152 -9.95 12.96 -11.81
C GLN A 152 -9.37 12.47 -13.15
N ASN A 153 -9.17 11.17 -13.33
CA ASN A 153 -8.74 10.61 -14.62
C ASN A 153 -9.82 10.75 -15.71
N LEU A 154 -11.11 10.65 -15.35
CA LEU A 154 -12.21 10.96 -16.27
C LEU A 154 -12.18 12.43 -16.68
N LYS A 155 -11.98 13.35 -15.73
CA LYS A 155 -11.84 14.78 -15.99
C LYS A 155 -10.65 15.09 -16.92
N ALA A 156 -9.52 14.42 -16.70
CA ALA A 156 -8.31 14.55 -17.51
C ALA A 156 -8.36 13.80 -18.85
N LYS A 157 -9.42 13.03 -19.12
CA LYS A 157 -9.60 12.22 -20.33
C LYS A 157 -8.44 11.24 -20.59
N THR A 158 -7.92 10.64 -19.53
CA THR A 158 -6.94 9.55 -19.63
C THR A 158 -7.52 8.41 -20.46
N HIS A 159 -6.73 7.83 -21.39
CA HIS A 159 -7.19 6.68 -22.19
C HIS A 159 -7.11 5.41 -21.36
N VAL A 160 -8.23 5.02 -20.76
CA VAL A 160 -8.33 3.82 -19.91
C VAL A 160 -8.67 2.60 -20.76
N PHE A 161 -7.78 1.62 -20.75
CA PHE A 161 -7.98 0.27 -21.30
C PHE A 161 -8.39 -0.66 -20.16
N SER A 162 -9.68 -0.59 -19.81
CA SER A 162 -10.28 -1.42 -18.75
C SER A 162 -10.44 -2.86 -19.21
N GLU A 163 -10.12 -3.80 -18.32
CA GLU A 163 -10.16 -5.25 -18.59
C GLU A 163 -9.20 -5.69 -19.72
N TRP A 164 -8.00 -5.10 -19.71
CA TRP A 164 -6.86 -5.52 -20.52
C TRP A 164 -5.78 -6.16 -19.64
N TYR A 165 -5.41 -7.40 -19.95
CA TYR A 165 -4.41 -8.17 -19.22
C TYR A 165 -3.04 -8.02 -19.89
N ALA A 166 -2.12 -7.31 -19.24
CA ALA A 166 -0.74 -7.21 -19.73
C ALA A 166 -0.03 -8.57 -19.62
N LEU A 167 0.62 -8.99 -20.70
CA LEU A 167 1.27 -10.30 -20.79
C LEU A 167 2.76 -10.18 -20.47
N ASP A 168 3.51 -9.46 -21.31
CA ASP A 168 4.96 -9.32 -21.19
C ASP A 168 5.48 -8.09 -21.94
N PHE A 169 6.68 -7.66 -21.55
CA PHE A 169 7.41 -6.61 -22.24
C PHE A 169 7.88 -7.04 -23.62
N VAL A 170 7.85 -6.10 -24.56
CA VAL A 170 8.48 -6.25 -25.87
C VAL A 170 9.83 -5.54 -25.84
N LYS A 171 10.90 -6.24 -26.21
CA LYS A 171 12.25 -5.66 -26.35
C LYS A 171 12.56 -5.34 -27.81
N ASP A 172 13.28 -4.25 -28.04
CA ASP A 172 13.85 -3.94 -29.35
C ASP A 172 15.13 -4.76 -29.62
N ALA A 173 15.71 -4.58 -30.81
CA ALA A 173 16.94 -5.26 -31.23
C ALA A 173 18.17 -4.94 -30.34
N HIS A 174 18.11 -3.89 -29.53
CA HIS A 174 19.16 -3.50 -28.59
C HIS A 174 18.84 -3.97 -27.15
N GLY A 175 17.79 -4.76 -26.95
CA GLY A 175 17.37 -5.27 -25.65
C GLY A 175 16.64 -4.25 -24.78
N ARG A 176 16.30 -3.06 -25.31
CA ARG A 176 15.55 -2.03 -24.58
C ARG A 176 14.06 -2.33 -24.63
N ILE A 177 13.33 -2.01 -23.57
CA ILE A 177 11.88 -2.17 -23.55
C ILE A 177 11.24 -1.12 -24.48
N ALA A 178 10.42 -1.62 -25.40
CA ALA A 178 9.77 -0.87 -26.48
C ALA A 178 8.23 -0.86 -26.37
N GLY A 179 7.70 -1.41 -25.28
CA GLY A 179 6.28 -1.50 -24.98
C GLY A 179 5.90 -2.80 -24.30
N VAL A 180 4.61 -3.13 -24.38
CA VAL A 180 4.01 -4.31 -23.75
C VAL A 180 2.98 -4.93 -24.69
N THR A 181 2.87 -6.26 -24.72
CA THR A 181 1.70 -6.93 -25.31
C THR A 181 0.64 -7.11 -24.24
N ALA A 182 -0.62 -6.81 -24.58
CA ALA A 182 -1.75 -7.04 -23.68
C ALA A 182 -2.92 -7.68 -24.44
N MET A 183 -3.69 -8.48 -23.71
CA MET A 183 -4.88 -9.15 -24.22
C MET A 183 -6.14 -8.45 -23.71
N CYS A 184 -7.06 -8.12 -24.61
CA CYS A 184 -8.41 -7.69 -24.26
C CYS A 184 -9.16 -8.90 -23.69
N ILE A 185 -9.60 -8.82 -22.43
CA ILE A 185 -10.31 -9.93 -21.78
C ILE A 185 -11.68 -10.16 -22.45
N GLU A 186 -12.34 -9.09 -22.91
CA GLU A 186 -13.65 -9.16 -23.55
C GLU A 186 -13.61 -9.89 -24.90
N THR A 187 -12.60 -9.59 -25.74
CA THR A 187 -12.58 -10.07 -27.14
C THR A 187 -11.53 -11.15 -27.41
N GLY A 188 -10.56 -11.34 -26.51
CA GLY A 188 -9.39 -12.20 -26.73
C GLY A 188 -8.33 -11.58 -27.65
N GLU A 189 -8.52 -10.35 -28.15
CA GLU A 189 -7.56 -9.68 -29.03
C GLU A 189 -6.24 -9.40 -28.31
N VAL A 190 -5.11 -9.70 -28.95
CA VAL A 190 -3.78 -9.36 -28.45
C VAL A 190 -3.21 -8.17 -29.23
N VAL A 191 -2.87 -7.10 -28.50
CA VAL A 191 -2.37 -5.84 -29.05
C VAL A 191 -0.99 -5.52 -28.51
N PHE A 192 -0.14 -4.97 -29.36
CA PHE A 192 1.13 -4.38 -28.95
C PHE A 192 0.95 -2.88 -28.64
N TYR A 193 1.10 -2.54 -27.36
CA TYR A 193 1.13 -1.16 -26.88
C TYR A 193 2.56 -0.65 -26.93
N GLN A 194 2.91 0.00 -28.03
CA GLN A 194 4.24 0.54 -28.25
C GLN A 194 4.43 1.85 -27.48
N THR A 195 5.50 1.92 -26.71
CA THR A 195 5.93 3.12 -26.01
C THR A 195 7.41 3.09 -25.72
N ARG A 196 8.00 4.26 -25.46
CA ARG A 196 9.34 4.35 -24.89
C ARG A 196 9.32 4.42 -23.37
N VAL A 197 8.16 4.52 -22.71
CA VAL A 197 8.04 4.60 -21.25
C VAL A 197 6.93 3.66 -20.79
N CYS A 198 7.32 2.53 -20.20
CA CYS A 198 6.38 1.63 -19.53
C CYS A 198 6.39 1.88 -18.03
N ILE A 199 5.23 1.97 -17.39
CA ILE A 199 5.09 2.15 -15.95
C ILE A 199 4.39 0.94 -15.35
N LEU A 200 5.07 0.14 -14.53
CA LEU A 200 4.46 -0.97 -13.80
C LEU A 200 3.81 -0.46 -12.50
N ALA A 201 2.49 -0.60 -12.37
CA ALA A 201 1.71 -0.25 -11.18
C ALA A 201 0.73 -1.38 -10.81
N THR A 202 1.21 -2.63 -10.92
CA THR A 202 0.38 -3.85 -10.90
C THR A 202 -0.02 -4.34 -9.51
N GLY A 203 0.46 -3.69 -8.45
CA GLY A 203 0.23 -4.10 -7.07
C GLY A 203 1.15 -5.23 -6.61
N GLY A 204 0.76 -5.92 -5.55
CA GLY A 204 1.54 -6.96 -4.90
C GLY A 204 1.09 -8.38 -5.25
N ALA A 205 1.59 -9.36 -4.49
CA ALA A 205 1.44 -10.78 -4.80
C ALA A 205 0.93 -11.64 -3.61
N GLY A 206 0.14 -11.08 -2.68
CA GLY A 206 -0.27 -11.80 -1.46
C GLY A 206 -0.97 -13.13 -1.70
N ARG A 207 -1.51 -13.37 -2.91
CA ARG A 207 -2.14 -14.64 -3.31
C ARG A 207 -1.17 -15.82 -3.48
N ILE A 208 0.13 -15.63 -3.27
CA ILE A 208 1.06 -16.75 -3.08
C ILE A 208 0.88 -17.46 -1.72
N TYR A 209 0.25 -16.80 -0.74
CA TYR A 209 -0.06 -17.37 0.56
C TYR A 209 -1.47 -17.98 0.59
N GLN A 210 -1.62 -19.03 1.39
CA GLN A 210 -2.91 -19.70 1.59
C GLN A 210 -3.97 -18.78 2.21
N SER A 211 -3.57 -17.94 3.17
CA SER A 211 -4.42 -16.92 3.80
C SER A 211 -3.80 -15.54 3.60
N THR A 212 -4.56 -14.63 2.99
CA THR A 212 -4.13 -13.26 2.74
C THR A 212 -5.32 -12.31 2.79
N THR A 213 -5.08 -11.06 3.19
CA THR A 213 -6.07 -9.98 3.07
C THR A 213 -6.22 -9.49 1.62
N ASN A 214 -5.34 -9.92 0.73
CA ASN A 214 -5.24 -9.40 -0.63
C ASN A 214 -6.43 -9.86 -1.47
N ALA A 215 -6.86 -9.04 -2.43
CA ALA A 215 -7.87 -9.47 -3.40
C ALA A 215 -7.35 -10.65 -4.26
N LEU A 216 -8.26 -11.38 -4.92
CA LEU A 216 -7.90 -12.49 -5.81
C LEU A 216 -7.00 -12.07 -6.98
N ILE A 217 -6.99 -10.78 -7.31
CA ILE A 217 -6.23 -10.20 -8.42
C ILE A 217 -4.76 -9.87 -8.07
N ASN A 218 -4.35 -9.99 -6.80
CA ASN A 218 -3.00 -9.67 -6.34
C ASN A 218 -2.05 -10.86 -6.56
N THR A 219 -1.70 -11.09 -7.82
CA THR A 219 -1.01 -12.29 -8.32
C THR A 219 0.45 -12.05 -8.70
N GLY A 220 0.99 -10.85 -8.48
CA GLY A 220 2.39 -10.55 -8.80
C GLY A 220 2.71 -10.49 -10.30
N ASP A 221 1.73 -10.12 -11.15
CA ASP A 221 1.91 -10.13 -12.60
C ASP A 221 3.11 -9.29 -13.05
N GLY A 222 3.27 -8.07 -12.50
CA GLY A 222 4.42 -7.21 -12.80
C GLY A 222 5.76 -7.80 -12.33
N PHE A 223 5.77 -8.56 -11.23
CA PHE A 223 6.97 -9.26 -10.76
C PHE A 223 7.37 -10.35 -11.78
N GLY A 224 6.40 -11.13 -12.24
CA GLY A 224 6.61 -12.13 -13.29
C GLY A 224 7.11 -11.51 -14.60
N MET A 225 6.48 -10.41 -15.05
CA MET A 225 6.90 -9.68 -16.26
C MET A 225 8.33 -9.16 -16.14
N ALA A 226 8.70 -8.58 -14.99
CA ALA A 226 10.05 -8.07 -14.75
C ALA A 226 11.09 -9.20 -14.81
N LEU A 227 10.86 -10.30 -14.11
CA LEU A 227 11.76 -11.45 -14.09
C LEU A 227 11.92 -12.08 -15.49
N ARG A 228 10.82 -12.27 -16.24
CA ARG A 228 10.88 -12.77 -17.62
C ARG A 228 11.62 -11.82 -18.57
N ALA A 229 11.58 -10.52 -18.29
CA ALA A 229 12.38 -9.53 -18.99
C ALA A 229 13.84 -9.45 -18.48
N GLY A 230 14.28 -10.30 -17.56
CA GLY A 230 15.63 -10.29 -17.00
C GLY A 230 15.92 -9.08 -16.11
N LEU A 231 14.88 -8.46 -15.55
CA LEU A 231 15.00 -7.41 -14.55
C LEU A 231 15.01 -8.04 -13.14
N PRO A 232 15.80 -7.51 -12.20
CA PRO A 232 15.87 -8.05 -10.85
C PRO A 232 14.60 -7.71 -10.04
N LEU A 233 14.40 -8.48 -8.98
CA LEU A 233 13.57 -8.09 -7.84
C LEU A 233 14.47 -7.91 -6.61
N GLN A 234 13.98 -7.23 -5.59
CA GLN A 234 14.69 -6.85 -4.37
C GLN A 234 13.81 -7.16 -3.15
N ASP A 235 14.42 -7.61 -2.05
CA ASP A 235 13.80 -7.84 -0.73
C ASP A 235 12.52 -8.69 -0.74
N MET A 236 12.45 -9.66 -1.66
CA MET A 236 11.26 -10.48 -1.90
C MET A 236 10.89 -11.40 -0.73
N GLU A 237 11.80 -11.62 0.21
CA GLU A 237 11.57 -12.33 1.48
C GLU A 237 10.79 -11.49 2.50
N MET A 238 10.73 -10.18 2.31
CA MET A 238 10.08 -9.26 3.23
C MET A 238 8.57 -9.22 2.98
N TRP A 239 7.85 -10.10 3.66
CA TRP A 239 6.39 -10.16 3.67
C TRP A 239 5.81 -9.69 4.99
N GLN A 240 4.96 -8.67 4.94
CA GLN A 240 4.25 -8.20 6.11
C GLN A 240 3.01 -9.03 6.35
N PHE A 241 2.92 -9.56 7.55
CA PHE A 241 1.70 -10.11 8.11
C PHE A 241 1.02 -9.02 8.92
N HIS A 242 -0.15 -8.56 8.46
CA HIS A 242 -0.92 -7.60 9.24
C HIS A 242 -1.44 -8.31 10.50
N PRO A 243 -1.31 -7.71 11.69
CA PRO A 243 -1.70 -8.37 12.93
C PRO A 243 -3.15 -8.86 12.93
N THR A 244 -4.08 -8.04 12.46
CA THR A 244 -5.52 -8.25 12.66
C THR A 244 -6.29 -8.63 11.38
N GLY A 245 -5.99 -9.79 10.79
CA GLY A 245 -6.89 -10.43 9.84
C GLY A 245 -7.96 -11.26 10.56
N ILE A 246 -9.21 -11.25 10.09
CA ILE A 246 -10.31 -12.03 10.69
C ILE A 246 -9.97 -13.52 10.61
N ALA A 247 -9.92 -14.19 11.76
CA ALA A 247 -9.62 -15.61 11.84
C ALA A 247 -10.64 -16.44 11.04
N GLY A 248 -10.15 -17.38 10.23
CA GLY A 248 -10.98 -18.22 9.35
C GLY A 248 -11.40 -17.59 8.03
N ALA A 249 -11.28 -16.26 7.86
CA ALA A 249 -11.65 -15.57 6.62
C ALA A 249 -10.48 -14.83 5.95
N GLY A 250 -9.51 -14.34 6.71
CA GLY A 250 -8.36 -13.57 6.21
C GLY A 250 -8.67 -12.11 5.85
N VAL A 251 -9.92 -11.66 6.02
CA VAL A 251 -10.35 -10.28 5.74
C VAL A 251 -9.70 -9.31 6.72
N LEU A 252 -9.20 -8.17 6.23
CA LEU A 252 -8.55 -7.16 7.06
C LEU A 252 -9.54 -6.47 8.02
N VAL A 253 -9.13 -6.36 9.29
CA VAL A 253 -9.65 -5.36 10.25
C VAL A 253 -8.56 -4.34 10.50
N THR A 254 -8.85 -3.08 10.22
CA THR A 254 -7.90 -1.96 10.25
C THR A 254 -7.14 -1.87 11.58
N GLU A 255 -5.84 -1.56 11.49
CA GLU A 255 -5.06 -1.14 12.65
C GLU A 255 -5.60 0.15 13.29
N GLY A 256 -6.40 0.93 12.55
CA GLY A 256 -7.18 2.03 13.11
C GLY A 256 -8.05 1.61 14.30
N CYS A 257 -8.50 0.35 14.40
CA CYS A 257 -9.20 -0.16 15.58
C CYS A 257 -8.35 -0.01 16.85
N ARG A 258 -7.04 -0.29 16.77
CA ARG A 258 -6.10 -0.10 17.87
C ARG A 258 -5.75 1.37 18.06
N GLY A 259 -5.69 2.14 16.96
CA GLY A 259 -5.51 3.59 16.99
C GLY A 259 -6.65 4.36 17.67
N GLU A 260 -7.88 3.85 17.62
CA GLU A 260 -9.02 4.39 18.38
C GLU A 260 -9.07 3.91 19.84
N GLY A 261 -8.10 3.10 20.29
CA GLY A 261 -8.04 2.59 21.67
C GLY A 261 -8.43 1.12 21.84
N GLY A 262 -8.67 0.38 20.77
CA GLY A 262 -8.81 -1.08 20.82
C GLY A 262 -7.51 -1.78 21.22
N TYR A 263 -7.61 -2.99 21.76
CA TYR A 263 -6.44 -3.75 22.19
C TYR A 263 -6.62 -5.27 22.04
N LEU A 264 -5.50 -5.98 21.98
CA LEU A 264 -5.44 -7.43 21.82
C LEU A 264 -5.45 -8.13 23.18
N VAL A 265 -6.24 -9.19 23.31
CA VAL A 265 -6.31 -10.05 24.50
C VAL A 265 -6.17 -11.52 24.13
N ASN A 266 -5.49 -12.28 24.99
CA ASN A 266 -5.37 -13.74 24.88
C ASN A 266 -6.51 -14.44 25.64
N LYS A 267 -6.53 -15.79 25.63
CA LYS A 267 -7.60 -16.58 26.26
C LYS A 267 -7.72 -16.42 27.77
N ASP A 268 -6.63 -15.99 28.42
CA ASP A 268 -6.55 -15.76 29.86
C ASP A 268 -7.05 -14.35 30.23
N GLY A 269 -7.44 -13.54 29.23
CA GLY A 269 -7.87 -12.16 29.41
C GLY A 269 -6.73 -11.15 29.54
N GLU A 270 -5.47 -11.58 29.36
CA GLU A 270 -4.29 -10.70 29.43
C GLU A 270 -4.22 -9.80 28.19
N ARG A 271 -4.06 -8.49 28.40
CA ARG A 271 -3.63 -7.55 27.36
C ARG A 271 -2.13 -7.70 27.10
N PHE A 272 -1.76 -8.80 26.45
CA PHE A 272 -0.38 -9.29 26.35
C PHE A 272 0.61 -8.31 25.69
N MET A 273 0.15 -7.36 24.87
CA MET A 273 1.04 -6.38 24.25
C MET A 273 1.73 -5.45 25.26
N GLU A 274 1.18 -5.29 26.47
CA GLU A 274 1.85 -4.56 27.56
C GLU A 274 3.14 -5.24 28.01
N ARG A 275 3.24 -6.57 27.86
CA ARG A 275 4.43 -7.35 28.15
C ARG A 275 5.45 -7.32 27.00
N TYR A 276 5.00 -7.44 25.75
CA TYR A 276 5.90 -7.49 24.60
C TYR A 276 6.43 -6.12 24.18
N ALA A 277 5.63 -5.06 24.32
CA ALA A 277 6.02 -3.70 23.95
C ALA A 277 5.54 -2.68 24.99
N PRO A 278 6.14 -2.61 26.19
CA PRO A 278 5.59 -1.86 27.33
C PRO A 278 5.26 -0.38 27.07
N ARG A 279 6.05 0.28 26.21
CA ARG A 279 5.88 1.69 25.85
C ARG A 279 4.67 1.92 24.93
N VAL A 280 4.65 1.23 23.80
CA VAL A 280 3.72 1.48 22.67
C VAL A 280 2.56 0.48 22.59
N LYS A 281 2.65 -0.63 23.33
CA LYS A 281 1.61 -1.66 23.48
C LYS A 281 1.10 -2.14 22.12
N ASP A 282 -0.21 -2.07 21.90
CA ASP A 282 -0.90 -2.52 20.69
C ASP A 282 -0.57 -1.68 19.44
N LEU A 283 0.05 -0.50 19.62
CA LEU A 283 0.57 0.38 18.56
C LEU A 283 2.07 0.19 18.32
N ALA A 284 2.65 -0.91 18.82
CA ALA A 284 3.95 -1.38 18.39
C ALA A 284 3.97 -1.74 16.90
N SER A 285 5.17 -2.03 16.41
CA SER A 285 5.35 -2.35 15.01
C SER A 285 4.61 -3.58 14.56
N ARG A 286 4.09 -3.57 13.33
CA ARG A 286 3.28 -4.69 12.83
C ARG A 286 3.97 -6.04 12.95
N ASP A 287 5.27 -6.08 12.66
CA ASP A 287 6.08 -7.29 12.76
C ASP A 287 6.26 -7.74 14.23
N VAL A 288 6.43 -6.80 15.17
CA VAL A 288 6.45 -7.10 16.62
C VAL A 288 5.09 -7.60 17.11
N VAL A 289 3.99 -6.93 16.77
CA VAL A 289 2.64 -7.32 17.18
C VAL A 289 2.29 -8.68 16.58
N ALA A 290 2.53 -8.90 15.29
CA ALA A 290 2.26 -10.17 14.62
C ALA A 290 3.06 -11.32 15.23
N ARG A 291 4.36 -11.14 15.52
CA ARG A 291 5.18 -12.14 16.21
C ARG A 291 4.67 -12.39 17.63
N SER A 292 4.29 -11.35 18.36
CA SER A 292 3.76 -11.47 19.73
C SER A 292 2.47 -12.31 19.75
N MET A 293 1.54 -12.05 18.83
CA MET A 293 0.32 -12.84 18.66
C MET A 293 0.64 -14.31 18.34
N ALA A 294 1.56 -14.57 17.41
CA ALA A 294 1.97 -15.92 17.05
C ALA A 294 2.64 -16.66 18.22
N LEU A 295 3.43 -15.96 19.05
CA LEU A 295 4.02 -16.51 20.27
C LEU A 295 2.96 -16.88 21.31
N GLU A 296 1.94 -16.04 21.52
CA GLU A 296 0.82 -16.35 22.42
C GLU A 296 0.06 -17.59 21.95
N ILE A 297 -0.29 -17.65 20.66
CA ILE A 297 -0.97 -18.80 20.07
C ILE A 297 -0.14 -20.07 20.25
N ARG A 298 1.15 -20.04 19.90
CA ARG A 298 2.06 -21.18 20.02
C ARG A 298 2.28 -21.64 21.47
N ALA A 299 2.18 -20.72 22.43
CA ALA A 299 2.21 -21.03 23.85
C ALA A 299 0.89 -21.62 24.37
N GLY A 300 -0.08 -21.89 23.49
CA GLY A 300 -1.40 -22.40 23.85
C GLY A 300 -2.31 -21.35 24.49
N LYS A 301 -1.98 -20.06 24.39
CA LYS A 301 -2.78 -18.95 24.94
C LYS A 301 -3.77 -18.35 23.93
N GLY A 302 -3.83 -18.90 22.72
CA GLY A 302 -4.85 -18.59 21.73
C GLY A 302 -6.24 -19.13 22.10
N PHE A 303 -7.27 -18.56 21.49
CA PHE A 303 -8.61 -19.13 21.46
C PHE A 303 -8.71 -20.10 20.29
N ASP A 304 -9.32 -21.27 20.50
CA ASP A 304 -9.65 -22.20 19.43
C ASP A 304 -11.04 -22.86 19.60
N PRO A 305 -12.14 -22.09 19.47
CA PRO A 305 -13.48 -22.64 19.58
C PRO A 305 -13.94 -23.43 18.33
N LYS A 306 -13.24 -23.33 17.19
CA LYS A 306 -13.69 -23.85 15.88
C LYS A 306 -12.59 -24.43 14.97
N GLY A 307 -11.42 -24.76 15.52
CA GLY A 307 -10.26 -25.29 14.78
C GLY A 307 -9.39 -24.22 14.09
N VAL A 308 -9.49 -22.95 14.50
CA VAL A 308 -8.65 -21.87 14.00
C VAL A 308 -8.13 -21.07 15.19
N ASP A 309 -6.86 -21.24 15.50
CA ASP A 309 -6.17 -20.49 16.55
C ASP A 309 -6.18 -18.99 16.27
N HIS A 310 -6.58 -18.20 17.27
CA HIS A 310 -6.61 -16.75 17.17
C HIS A 310 -6.46 -16.07 18.54
N VAL A 311 -6.31 -14.75 18.53
CA VAL A 311 -6.49 -13.89 19.71
C VAL A 311 -7.71 -12.99 19.49
N LYS A 312 -8.13 -12.24 20.51
CA LYS A 312 -9.30 -11.36 20.41
C LYS A 312 -8.88 -9.89 20.34
N LEU A 313 -9.48 -9.13 19.43
CA LEU A 313 -9.38 -7.67 19.34
C LEU A 313 -10.60 -7.05 20.00
N LYS A 314 -10.40 -6.41 21.16
CA LYS A 314 -11.46 -5.85 22.00
C LYS A 314 -11.75 -4.39 21.63
N LEU A 315 -13.02 -4.06 21.41
CA LEU A 315 -13.49 -2.73 20.99
C LEU A 315 -14.73 -2.23 21.73
N ASP A 316 -15.48 -3.09 22.42
CA ASP A 316 -16.76 -2.78 23.06
C ASP A 316 -16.69 -1.61 24.06
N HIS A 317 -15.54 -1.39 24.71
CA HIS A 317 -15.31 -0.29 25.64
C HIS A 317 -15.25 1.09 24.97
N LEU A 318 -15.10 1.16 23.64
CA LEU A 318 -15.10 2.42 22.88
C LEU A 318 -16.51 3.01 22.72
N GLY A 319 -17.55 2.20 22.93
CA GLY A 319 -18.94 2.60 22.76
C GLY A 319 -19.42 2.56 21.31
N ALA A 320 -20.75 2.39 21.16
CA ALA A 320 -21.40 2.21 19.87
C ALA A 320 -21.19 3.41 18.92
N ASP A 321 -21.31 4.64 19.43
CA ASP A 321 -21.25 5.85 18.62
C ASP A 321 -19.89 6.03 17.94
N LEU A 322 -18.80 5.80 18.68
CA LEU A 322 -17.44 5.88 18.13
C LEU A 322 -17.24 4.80 17.07
N ILE A 323 -17.62 3.55 17.35
CA ILE A 323 -17.47 2.44 16.40
C ILE A 323 -18.25 2.74 15.11
N MET A 324 -19.50 3.19 15.20
CA MET A 324 -20.33 3.49 14.03
C MET A 324 -19.83 4.71 13.24
N SER A 325 -19.18 5.68 13.90
CA SER A 325 -18.64 6.87 13.25
C SER A 325 -17.27 6.64 12.60
N ARG A 326 -16.33 6.04 13.36
CA ARG A 326 -14.91 5.95 12.99
C ARG A 326 -14.50 4.64 12.36
N LEU A 327 -15.25 3.56 12.65
CA LEU A 327 -14.98 2.17 12.29
C LEU A 327 -16.22 1.44 11.69
N PRO A 328 -17.05 2.06 10.82
CA PRO A 328 -18.26 1.42 10.31
C PRO A 328 -17.96 0.23 9.38
N GLY A 329 -16.92 0.32 8.54
CA GLY A 329 -16.56 -0.73 7.60
C GLY A 329 -16.13 -2.01 8.29
N ILE A 330 -15.28 -1.94 9.32
CA ILE A 330 -14.85 -3.13 10.06
C ILE A 330 -15.99 -3.77 10.85
N ARG A 331 -16.97 -2.99 11.30
CA ARG A 331 -18.15 -3.54 11.97
C ARG A 331 -18.94 -4.43 11.01
N GLU A 332 -19.22 -3.93 9.81
CA GLU A 332 -19.87 -4.71 8.75
C GLU A 332 -19.08 -5.97 8.40
N LEU A 333 -17.74 -5.86 8.26
CA LEU A 333 -16.87 -7.00 7.96
C LEU A 333 -16.86 -8.04 9.09
N SER A 334 -16.76 -7.61 10.34
CA SER A 334 -16.78 -8.48 11.52
C SER A 334 -18.11 -9.25 11.61
N MET A 335 -19.24 -8.55 11.49
CA MET A 335 -20.56 -9.19 11.55
C MET A 335 -20.74 -10.19 10.40
N LYS A 336 -20.26 -9.84 9.20
CA LYS A 336 -20.43 -10.69 8.01
C LYS A 336 -19.53 -11.92 8.00
N PHE A 337 -18.26 -11.77 8.39
CA PHE A 337 -17.25 -12.83 8.22
C PHE A 337 -16.91 -13.56 9.52
N ALA A 338 -17.14 -12.95 10.68
CA ALA A 338 -16.94 -13.58 11.98
C ALA A 338 -18.26 -13.86 12.72
N GLY A 339 -19.37 -13.25 12.32
CA GLY A 339 -20.64 -13.33 13.07
C GLY A 339 -20.59 -12.56 14.39
N VAL A 340 -19.67 -11.59 14.52
CA VAL A 340 -19.39 -10.86 15.76
C VAL A 340 -19.69 -9.38 15.55
N ASP A 341 -20.53 -8.80 16.41
CA ASP A 341 -20.70 -7.34 16.49
C ASP A 341 -19.66 -6.75 17.47
N PRO A 342 -18.67 -5.98 16.99
CA PRO A 342 -17.61 -5.41 17.83
C PRO A 342 -18.08 -4.42 18.89
N ILE A 343 -19.35 -3.99 18.85
CA ILE A 343 -19.95 -3.18 19.91
C ILE A 343 -20.12 -3.99 21.21
N VAL A 344 -20.31 -5.31 21.12
CA VAL A 344 -20.64 -6.15 22.28
C VAL A 344 -19.67 -7.30 22.50
N GLU A 345 -18.96 -7.78 21.46
CA GLU A 345 -18.03 -8.89 21.58
C GLU A 345 -16.71 -8.62 20.82
N PRO A 346 -15.54 -9.02 21.35
CA PRO A 346 -14.26 -8.86 20.65
C PRO A 346 -14.15 -9.67 19.35
N ILE A 347 -13.48 -9.11 18.34
CA ILE A 347 -13.30 -9.72 17.02
C ILE A 347 -12.20 -10.81 17.08
N PRO A 348 -12.42 -12.02 16.53
CA PRO A 348 -11.38 -13.04 16.43
C PRO A 348 -10.37 -12.69 15.32
N VAL A 349 -9.10 -12.55 15.68
CA VAL A 349 -8.06 -12.05 14.77
C VAL A 349 -6.77 -12.87 14.84
N VAL A 350 -6.09 -12.99 13.70
CA VAL A 350 -4.83 -13.72 13.54
C VAL A 350 -3.93 -13.02 12.51
N PRO A 351 -2.58 -13.04 12.70
CA PRO A 351 -1.67 -12.49 11.70
C PRO A 351 -1.91 -13.09 10.32
N THR A 352 -2.10 -12.23 9.32
CA THR A 352 -2.48 -12.65 7.95
C THR A 352 -1.62 -11.93 6.92
N CYS A 353 -1.13 -12.65 5.89
CA CYS A 353 -0.31 -12.06 4.83
C CYS A 353 -1.01 -10.85 4.20
N HIS A 354 -0.34 -9.71 4.16
CA HIS A 354 -0.96 -8.43 3.83
C HIS A 354 -0.24 -7.64 2.76
N TYR A 355 1.08 -7.55 2.83
CA TYR A 355 1.83 -6.67 1.94
C TYR A 355 3.20 -7.25 1.58
N SER A 356 3.59 -7.04 0.34
CA SER A 356 4.93 -7.34 -0.17
C SER A 356 5.75 -6.06 -0.08
N MET A 357 6.73 -6.04 0.81
CA MET A 357 7.68 -4.93 0.89
C MET A 357 8.66 -4.99 -0.27
N GLY A 358 9.12 -6.20 -0.59
CA GLY A 358 9.96 -6.46 -1.76
C GLY A 358 9.28 -6.22 -3.11
N GLY A 359 10.08 -6.19 -4.16
CA GLY A 359 9.66 -5.59 -5.40
C GLY A 359 10.65 -5.41 -6.54
N ILE A 360 10.26 -4.59 -7.52
CA ILE A 360 11.12 -4.16 -8.61
C ILE A 360 11.90 -2.93 -8.12
N PRO A 361 13.24 -3.00 -8.01
CA PRO A 361 14.02 -1.91 -7.45
C PRO A 361 13.96 -0.68 -8.37
N THR A 362 13.72 0.50 -7.78
CA THR A 362 13.75 1.76 -8.53
C THR A 362 14.65 2.79 -7.85
N ASN A 363 14.87 3.95 -8.47
CA ASN A 363 15.40 5.12 -7.77
C ASN A 363 14.26 6.04 -7.30
N MET A 364 14.60 7.16 -6.66
CA MET A 364 13.61 8.15 -6.22
C MET A 364 12.73 8.73 -7.35
N HIS A 365 13.11 8.56 -8.62
CA HIS A 365 12.34 9.00 -9.79
C HIS A 365 11.48 7.89 -10.41
N GLY A 366 11.42 6.72 -9.78
CA GLY A 366 10.65 5.55 -10.21
C GLY A 366 11.29 4.75 -11.34
N GLN A 367 12.53 5.05 -11.75
CA GLN A 367 13.23 4.34 -12.83
C GLN A 367 13.75 2.98 -12.34
N VAL A 368 13.41 1.91 -13.06
CA VAL A 368 13.84 0.56 -12.72
C VAL A 368 15.36 0.41 -12.82
N LEU A 369 15.93 -0.15 -11.77
CA LEU A 369 17.36 -0.40 -11.65
C LEU A 369 17.71 -1.82 -12.04
N THR A 370 18.86 -1.98 -12.69
CA THR A 370 19.44 -3.29 -12.98
C THR A 370 20.93 -3.28 -12.64
N ARG A 371 21.44 -4.44 -12.20
CA ARG A 371 22.88 -4.63 -11.98
C ARG A 371 23.50 -5.12 -13.28
N LYS A 372 24.46 -4.37 -13.86
CA LYS A 372 25.38 -4.96 -14.83
C LYS A 372 26.38 -5.83 -14.06
N MET A 373 26.41 -7.14 -14.33
CA MET A 373 27.57 -7.96 -13.98
C MET A 373 28.72 -7.57 -14.92
N ALA A 374 29.50 -6.56 -14.55
CA ALA A 374 30.81 -6.36 -15.14
C ALA A 374 31.77 -7.35 -14.48
N ARG A 375 32.20 -8.35 -15.25
CA ARG A 375 33.39 -9.15 -14.96
C ARG A 375 34.52 -8.18 -14.59
N SER A 376 35.03 -8.30 -13.36
CA SER A 376 36.24 -7.64 -12.84
C SER A 376 36.37 -6.13 -13.14
N LEU A 377 35.85 -5.28 -12.26
CA LEU A 377 36.55 -4.06 -11.82
C LEU A 377 35.80 -3.44 -10.64
N LEU A 378 36.55 -3.21 -9.58
CA LEU A 378 36.18 -2.44 -8.41
C LEU A 378 35.83 -0.99 -8.80
N LEU A 379 34.82 -0.47 -8.08
CA LEU A 379 34.56 0.95 -7.81
C LEU A 379 34.04 1.81 -8.98
N LYS A 380 32.83 2.36 -8.72
CA LYS A 380 32.21 3.53 -9.36
C LYS A 380 31.78 3.30 -10.80
N ASP A 381 30.54 2.83 -10.97
CA ASP A 381 29.58 3.23 -12.02
C ASP A 381 28.42 2.22 -12.03
N PHE A 382 27.39 2.50 -11.23
CA PHE A 382 26.15 1.72 -11.18
C PHE A 382 24.97 2.57 -11.65
N MET A 383 23.97 1.88 -12.21
CA MET A 383 22.68 2.37 -12.73
C MET A 383 22.67 2.71 -14.23
N LEU A 384 22.25 1.73 -15.03
CA LEU A 384 21.52 2.03 -16.27
C LEU A 384 20.03 2.09 -15.92
N SER A 385 19.41 3.25 -16.09
CA SER A 385 17.95 3.37 -16.11
C SER A 385 17.44 2.60 -17.33
N VAL A 386 16.68 1.53 -17.11
CA VAL A 386 15.87 0.96 -18.20
C VAL A 386 14.69 1.91 -18.42
N ASN A 387 14.17 2.03 -19.64
CA ASN A 387 12.98 2.86 -19.91
C ASN A 387 11.67 2.27 -19.33
N VAL A 388 11.78 1.61 -18.17
CA VAL A 388 10.66 1.16 -17.36
C VAL A 388 10.70 1.96 -16.08
N LEU A 389 9.57 2.57 -15.78
CA LEU A 389 9.27 3.03 -14.44
C LEU A 389 8.51 1.92 -13.71
N ALA A 390 8.74 1.72 -12.43
CA ALA A 390 7.88 0.90 -11.61
C ALA A 390 7.38 1.74 -10.44
N PHE A 391 6.07 1.82 -10.31
CA PHE A 391 5.40 2.29 -9.12
C PHE A 391 4.87 1.07 -8.39
N GLN A 392 5.69 0.54 -7.50
CA GLN A 392 5.13 -0.27 -6.45
C GLN A 392 4.42 0.66 -5.48
N TYR A 393 3.15 0.91 -5.76
CA TYR A 393 2.23 1.67 -4.91
C TYR A 393 2.44 3.20 -4.94
N MET A 394 1.32 3.90 -4.76
CA MET A 394 1.27 5.18 -4.04
C MET A 394 1.03 4.73 -2.62
N ALA A 395 2.08 4.67 -1.83
CA ALA A 395 2.00 4.37 -0.41
C ALA A 395 1.53 5.64 0.30
N LEU A 396 0.36 6.13 -0.07
CA LEU A 396 -0.33 7.11 0.75
C LEU A 396 -0.89 6.39 1.98
N THR A 397 -1.25 5.12 1.91
CA THR A 397 -1.74 4.35 3.07
C THR A 397 -0.60 3.73 3.88
N VAL A 398 -0.28 4.37 5.01
CA VAL A 398 0.49 3.92 6.19
C VAL A 398 1.73 3.03 5.97
N TRP A 399 2.93 3.64 6.00
CA TRP A 399 4.18 2.89 6.22
C TRP A 399 5.13 3.66 7.12
N VAL A 400 5.07 3.30 8.40
CA VAL A 400 6.13 3.60 9.36
C VAL A 400 6.98 2.35 9.64
N GLU A 401 6.53 1.12 9.35
CA GLU A 401 7.29 -0.09 9.71
C GLU A 401 7.30 -1.18 8.64
N THR A 402 8.48 -1.55 8.14
CA THR A 402 9.09 -2.90 8.08
C THR A 402 10.24 -2.95 7.06
N LEU A 403 11.23 -3.80 7.36
CA LEU A 403 12.41 -4.17 6.56
C LEU A 403 12.15 -4.19 5.04
N SER A 404 12.66 -3.20 4.28
CA SER A 404 13.16 -3.32 2.89
C SER A 404 13.52 -1.94 2.32
N TRP A 405 14.32 -1.93 1.25
CA TRP A 405 14.48 -0.83 0.31
C TRP A 405 13.13 -0.45 -0.32
N ILE A 406 12.69 0.80 -0.10
CA ILE A 406 11.44 1.32 -0.66
C ILE A 406 11.77 2.52 -1.56
N SER A 407 11.61 2.31 -2.85
CA SER A 407 11.74 3.33 -3.89
C SER A 407 10.34 3.67 -4.39
N LEU A 408 9.77 4.77 -3.91
CA LEU A 408 8.34 5.00 -4.05
C LEU A 408 7.99 6.49 -4.16
N PHE A 409 8.20 7.14 -5.32
CA PHE A 409 7.66 8.50 -5.56
C PHE A 409 7.07 8.80 -6.90
N LEU A 410 6.06 9.65 -6.77
CA LEU A 410 5.28 10.32 -7.77
C LEU A 410 5.97 11.60 -8.23
N VAL A 411 5.91 11.81 -9.54
CA VAL A 411 6.57 12.84 -10.34
C VAL A 411 6.19 14.26 -9.88
N VAL A 412 7.17 15.05 -9.46
CA VAL A 412 7.21 16.51 -9.68
C VAL A 412 8.29 16.75 -10.73
N LEU A 413 7.89 17.08 -11.96
CA LEU A 413 8.80 17.52 -13.00
C LEU A 413 8.90 19.05 -12.91
N GLN A 414 10.03 19.50 -12.38
CA GLN A 414 10.47 20.89 -12.50
C GLN A 414 10.81 21.12 -13.97
N VAL A 415 10.07 22.03 -14.59
CA VAL A 415 10.23 22.47 -15.97
C VAL A 415 11.65 23.02 -16.14
N PHE A 416 12.45 22.38 -17.00
CA PHE A 416 13.56 23.07 -17.65
C PHE A 416 13.17 23.27 -19.12
N THR A 417 13.21 24.56 -19.49
CA THR A 417 13.09 25.12 -20.84
C THR A 417 13.92 24.41 -21.88
#